data_AF-A0A7X7KZS9-F1
#
_entry.id   AF-A0A7X7KZS9-F1
#
_cell.length_a   1.000
_cell.length_b   1.000
_cell.length_c   1.000
_cell.angle_alpha   90.00
_cell.angle_beta   90.00
_cell.angle_gamma   90.00
#
_symmetry.space_group_name_H-M   'P 1'
#
loop_
_entity.id
_entity.type
_entity.pdbx_description
1 polymer ?
#
loop_
_entity_poly.entity_id
_entity_poly.type
_entity_poly.pdbx_seq_one_letter_code
_entity_poly.pdbx_strand_id
1 'polypeptide(L)'
;MKGLICTGLMLVLFFVGCSLPKKVPPSEVNYYQLAQKTMPPEQSRAIINEAVSNWYYGQGLGDTALKAGTVVVFPPYVLILLGNAALSLSGYETVGVSNFLPEQGASVWSGFYDSVTGAPGRVAAAAAGKEFRTPELAEEKLREKLSQGAGSLPPEDVYQ
;
A
#
# COMPACT_ATOMS: atom_id res chain seq x y z
N MET A 1 -14.20 -33.11 -24.50
CA MET A 1 -12.92 -32.91 -23.77
C MET A 1 -12.58 -31.46 -23.46
N LYS A 2 -12.93 -30.44 -24.28
CA LYS A 2 -12.67 -29.02 -23.96
C LYS A 2 -13.38 -28.48 -22.71
N GLY A 3 -14.55 -29.02 -22.36
CA GLY A 3 -15.31 -28.59 -21.17
C GLY A 3 -14.69 -28.98 -19.83
N LEU A 4 -14.01 -30.14 -19.75
CA LEU A 4 -13.46 -30.64 -18.48
C LEU A 4 -12.25 -29.81 -17.99
N ILE A 5 -11.48 -29.25 -18.92
CA ILE A 5 -10.29 -28.43 -18.64
C ILE A 5 -10.71 -27.05 -18.10
N CYS A 6 -11.79 -26.48 -18.62
CA CYS A 6 -12.28 -25.17 -18.18
C CYS A 6 -12.84 -25.21 -16.75
N THR A 7 -13.59 -26.28 -16.41
CA THR A 7 -14.15 -26.45 -15.06
C THR A 7 -13.07 -26.69 -14.01
N GLY A 8 -12.02 -27.47 -14.36
CA GLY A 8 -10.89 -27.71 -13.45
C GLY A 8 -10.09 -26.43 -13.14
N LEU A 9 -9.81 -25.61 -14.15
CA LEU A 9 -9.07 -24.36 -13.96
C LEU A 9 -9.82 -23.36 -13.07
N MET A 10 -11.14 -23.22 -13.27
CA MET A 10 -11.96 -22.35 -12.42
C MET A 10 -11.98 -22.80 -10.96
N LEU A 11 -12.02 -24.11 -10.72
CA LEU A 11 -12.05 -24.67 -9.36
C LEU A 11 -10.71 -24.45 -8.64
N VAL A 12 -9.58 -24.60 -9.34
CA VAL A 12 -8.25 -24.30 -8.80
C VAL A 12 -8.12 -22.81 -8.45
N LEU A 13 -8.57 -21.91 -9.32
CA LEU A 13 -8.56 -20.46 -9.05
C LEU A 13 -9.43 -20.10 -7.85
N PHE A 14 -10.56 -20.80 -7.65
CA PHE A 14 -11.46 -20.58 -6.51
C PHE A 14 -10.82 -21.02 -5.18
N PHE A 15 -10.10 -22.15 -5.15
CA PHE A 15 -9.44 -22.64 -3.93
C PHE A 15 -8.23 -21.79 -3.52
N VAL A 16 -7.46 -21.26 -4.47
CA VAL A 16 -6.32 -20.37 -4.17
C VAL A 16 -6.77 -19.05 -3.54
N GLY A 17 -7.99 -18.57 -3.85
CA GLY A 17 -8.53 -17.34 -3.27
C GLY A 17 -8.85 -17.44 -1.76
N CYS A 18 -9.17 -18.63 -1.25
CA CYS A 18 -9.56 -18.79 0.16
C CYS A 18 -8.39 -18.92 1.15
N SER A 19 -7.19 -19.25 0.68
CA SER A 19 -6.00 -19.41 1.55
C SER A 19 -5.12 -18.15 1.63
N LEU A 20 -5.51 -17.05 0.98
CA LEU A 20 -4.74 -15.82 1.00
C LEU A 20 -4.77 -15.19 2.41
N PRO A 21 -3.60 -14.83 2.98
CA PRO A 21 -3.55 -14.15 4.26
C PRO A 21 -4.26 -12.81 4.14
N LYS A 22 -5.28 -12.63 4.96
CA LYS A 22 -5.92 -11.33 5.16
C LYS A 22 -4.99 -10.50 6.03
N LYS A 23 -4.79 -9.23 5.66
CA LYS A 23 -4.12 -8.28 6.53
C LYS A 23 -4.93 -8.24 7.82
N VAL A 24 -4.33 -8.58 8.97
CA VAL A 24 -5.02 -8.47 10.26
C VAL A 24 -5.33 -6.99 10.45
N PRO A 25 -6.62 -6.58 10.40
CA PRO A 25 -6.92 -5.18 10.64
C PRO A 25 -6.51 -4.86 12.09
N PRO A 26 -5.94 -3.68 12.37
CA PRO A 26 -5.86 -3.23 13.76
C PRO A 26 -7.28 -3.32 14.33
N SER A 27 -7.42 -3.94 15.51
CA SER A 27 -8.66 -4.48 16.10
C SER A 27 -9.76 -3.44 16.39
N GLU A 28 -9.66 -2.22 15.87
CA GLU A 28 -10.48 -1.07 16.21
C GLU A 28 -11.12 -0.37 15.00
N VAL A 29 -10.77 -0.75 13.75
CA VAL A 29 -11.24 0.00 12.57
C VAL A 29 -12.47 -0.68 11.95
N ASN A 30 -13.66 -0.12 12.23
CA ASN A 30 -14.90 -0.53 11.57
C ASN A 30 -14.98 0.04 10.14
N TYR A 31 -14.63 -0.77 9.14
CA TYR A 31 -14.61 -0.38 7.72
C TYR A 31 -15.97 0.11 7.19
N TYR A 32 -17.09 -0.36 7.75
CA TYR A 32 -18.43 0.11 7.35
C TYR A 32 -18.69 1.54 7.82
N GLN A 33 -18.21 1.92 9.00
CA GLN A 33 -18.29 3.30 9.48
C GLN A 33 -17.33 4.23 8.71
N LEU A 34 -16.17 3.73 8.28
CA LEU A 34 -15.24 4.48 7.43
C LEU A 34 -15.81 4.72 6.02
N ALA A 35 -16.48 3.71 5.43
CA ALA A 35 -17.06 3.81 4.09
C ALA A 35 -18.30 4.71 4.03
N GLN A 36 -19.04 4.83 5.14
CA GLN A 36 -20.22 5.70 5.24
C GLN A 36 -19.89 7.13 5.64
N LYS A 37 -18.72 7.38 6.26
CA LYS A 37 -18.29 8.74 6.63
C LYS A 37 -17.51 9.38 5.49
N THR A 38 -18.18 10.26 4.75
CA THR A 38 -17.52 11.15 3.81
C THR A 38 -16.59 12.10 4.58
N MET A 39 -15.29 11.95 4.38
CA MET A 39 -14.32 12.91 4.91
C MET A 39 -14.61 14.30 4.35
N PRO A 40 -14.56 15.37 5.17
CA PRO A 40 -14.63 16.73 4.68
C PRO A 40 -13.58 16.97 3.58
N PRO A 41 -13.89 17.78 2.56
CA PRO A 41 -12.99 18.01 1.44
C PRO A 41 -11.64 18.60 1.87
N GLU A 42 -11.61 19.38 2.94
CA GLU A 42 -10.37 19.94 3.50
C GLU A 42 -9.45 18.88 4.11
N GLN A 43 -10.03 17.90 4.83
CA GLN A 43 -9.28 16.80 5.42
C GLN A 43 -8.76 15.84 4.34
N SER A 44 -9.61 15.53 3.35
CA SER A 44 -9.20 14.75 2.18
C SER A 44 -8.01 15.38 1.47
N ARG A 45 -8.02 16.70 1.27
CA ARG A 45 -6.89 17.44 0.69
C ARG A 45 -5.64 17.36 1.55
N ALA A 46 -5.76 17.49 2.87
CA ALA A 46 -4.61 17.38 3.78
C ALA A 46 -3.96 16.00 3.71
N ILE A 47 -4.77 14.93 3.70
CA ILE A 47 -4.29 13.55 3.58
C ILE A 47 -3.63 13.32 2.22
N ILE A 48 -4.27 13.77 1.13
CA ILE A 48 -3.70 13.66 -0.22
C ILE A 48 -2.38 14.40 -0.31
N ASN A 49 -2.30 15.64 0.19
CA ASN A 49 -1.08 16.43 0.17
C ASN A 49 0.04 15.76 0.97
N GLU A 50 -0.27 15.19 2.14
CA GLU A 50 0.71 14.47 2.96
C GLU A 50 1.16 13.18 2.29
N ALA A 51 0.24 12.43 1.68
CA ALA A 51 0.55 11.22 0.90
C ALA A 51 1.44 11.53 -0.31
N VAL A 52 1.12 12.59 -1.08
CA VAL A 52 1.93 13.03 -2.22
C VAL A 52 3.31 13.51 -1.76
N SER A 53 3.38 14.24 -0.65
CA SER A 53 4.64 14.69 -0.05
C SER A 53 5.48 13.49 0.44
N ASN A 54 4.86 12.50 1.07
CA ASN A 54 5.51 11.23 1.46
C ASN A 54 6.03 10.48 0.24
N TRP A 55 5.25 10.42 -0.82
CA TRP A 55 5.65 9.76 -2.05
C TRP A 55 6.85 10.44 -2.72
N TYR A 56 6.84 11.78 -2.79
CA TYR A 56 7.87 12.56 -3.48
C TYR A 56 9.18 12.70 -2.69
N TYR A 57 9.11 12.92 -1.38
CA TYR A 57 10.28 13.11 -0.50
C TYR A 57 10.67 11.84 0.28
N GLY A 58 10.01 10.72 0.02
CA GLY A 58 10.32 9.40 0.59
C GLY A 58 10.75 8.41 -0.51
N GLN A 59 10.58 7.12 -0.25
CA GLN A 59 10.95 6.06 -1.20
C GLN A 59 9.99 5.95 -2.40
N GLY A 60 8.81 6.58 -2.35
CA GLY A 60 7.75 6.39 -3.35
C GLY A 60 8.17 6.70 -4.78
N LEU A 61 8.96 7.75 -4.97
CA LEU A 61 9.47 8.15 -6.29
C LEU A 61 10.42 7.09 -6.87
N GLY A 62 11.36 6.58 -6.08
CA GLY A 62 12.30 5.55 -6.54
C GLY A 62 11.63 4.20 -6.76
N ASP A 63 10.69 3.81 -5.88
CA ASP A 63 9.86 2.62 -6.05
C ASP A 63 9.03 2.69 -7.34
N THR A 64 8.42 3.85 -7.63
CA THR A 64 7.66 4.06 -8.87
C THR A 64 8.56 3.97 -10.10
N ALA A 65 9.72 4.62 -10.07
CA ALA A 65 10.69 4.57 -11.16
C ALA A 65 11.18 3.14 -11.42
N LEU A 66 11.48 2.38 -10.37
CA LEU A 66 11.90 0.99 -10.47
C LEU A 66 10.80 0.11 -11.08
N LYS A 67 9.56 0.25 -10.60
CA LYS A 67 8.41 -0.49 -11.13
C LYS A 67 8.13 -0.14 -12.59
N ALA A 68 8.15 1.15 -12.94
CA ALA A 68 7.97 1.60 -14.32
C ALA A 68 9.08 1.05 -15.24
N GLY A 69 10.34 1.14 -14.82
CA GLY A 69 11.47 0.55 -15.55
C GLY A 69 11.34 -0.96 -15.70
N THR A 70 10.87 -1.65 -14.66
CA THR A 70 10.60 -3.09 -14.69
C THR A 70 9.49 -3.43 -15.69
N VAL A 71 8.42 -2.63 -15.77
CA VAL A 71 7.37 -2.81 -16.79
C VAL A 71 7.92 -2.62 -18.20
N VAL A 72 8.82 -1.66 -18.42
CA VAL A 72 9.43 -1.44 -19.74
C VAL A 72 10.29 -2.65 -20.16
N VAL A 73 11.12 -3.17 -19.25
CA VAL A 73 12.02 -4.30 -19.54
C VAL A 73 11.29 -5.65 -19.53
N PHE A 74 10.26 -5.78 -18.70
CA PHE A 74 9.46 -6.98 -18.52
C PHE A 74 7.96 -6.62 -18.44
N PRO A 75 7.30 -6.37 -19.58
CA PRO A 75 5.88 -5.94 -19.63
C PRO A 75 4.89 -6.82 -18.86
N PRO A 76 5.06 -8.16 -18.77
CA PRO A 76 4.17 -8.99 -17.96
C PRO A 76 4.09 -8.59 -16.48
N TYR A 77 5.09 -7.85 -15.95
CA TYR A 77 5.08 -7.35 -14.57
C TYR A 77 3.87 -6.45 -14.25
N VAL A 78 3.27 -5.81 -15.26
CA VAL A 78 2.07 -4.97 -15.06
C VAL A 78 0.91 -5.75 -14.43
N LEU A 79 0.79 -7.05 -14.72
CA LEU A 79 -0.25 -7.91 -14.14
C LEU A 79 -0.06 -8.08 -12.63
N ILE A 80 1.20 -8.16 -12.17
CA ILE A 80 1.53 -8.24 -10.74
C ILE A 80 1.19 -6.92 -10.04
N LEU A 81 1.50 -5.78 -10.67
CA LEU A 81 1.16 -4.47 -10.13
C LEU A 81 -0.36 -4.27 -10.00
N LEU A 82 -1.12 -4.63 -11.03
CA LEU A 82 -2.58 -4.55 -11.01
C LEU A 82 -3.18 -5.53 -9.99
N GLY A 83 -2.64 -6.74 -9.91
CA GLY A 83 -3.05 -7.73 -8.91
C GLY A 83 -2.83 -7.23 -7.48
N ASN A 84 -1.64 -6.70 -7.19
CA ASN A 84 -1.34 -6.12 -5.88
C ASN A 84 -2.18 -4.88 -5.57
N ALA A 85 -2.49 -4.05 -6.56
CA ALA A 85 -3.43 -2.94 -6.37
C ALA A 85 -4.84 -3.44 -6.00
N ALA A 86 -5.34 -4.47 -6.68
CA ALA A 86 -6.63 -5.08 -6.36
C ALA A 86 -6.65 -5.74 -4.96
N LEU A 87 -5.57 -6.43 -4.58
CA LEU A 87 -5.40 -7.01 -3.24
C LEU A 87 -5.39 -5.92 -2.17
N SER A 88 -4.64 -4.83 -2.39
CA SER A 88 -4.57 -3.71 -1.46
C SER A 88 -5.92 -3.02 -1.30
N LEU A 89 -6.68 -2.83 -2.38
CA LEU A 89 -8.03 -2.24 -2.33
C LEU A 89 -9.06 -3.14 -1.63
N SER A 90 -8.86 -4.46 -1.70
CA SER A 90 -9.71 -5.44 -1.03
C SER A 90 -9.27 -5.79 0.40
N GLY A 91 -8.21 -5.15 0.91
CA GLY A 91 -7.71 -5.34 2.27
C GLY A 91 -6.88 -6.61 2.47
N TYR A 92 -6.46 -7.27 1.40
CA TYR A 92 -5.57 -8.43 1.45
C TYR A 92 -4.10 -8.01 1.46
N GLU A 93 -3.23 -8.92 1.90
CA GLU A 93 -1.79 -8.71 1.80
C GLU A 93 -1.33 -8.75 0.34
N THR A 94 -0.47 -7.80 -0.01
CA THR A 94 0.13 -7.75 -1.34
C THR A 94 1.24 -8.77 -1.46
N VAL A 95 1.42 -9.31 -2.66
CA VAL A 95 2.46 -10.30 -2.94
C VAL A 95 3.78 -9.59 -3.26
N GLY A 96 4.79 -9.78 -2.41
CA GLY A 96 6.14 -9.25 -2.59
C GLY A 96 7.18 -10.35 -2.81
N VAL A 97 8.30 -10.00 -3.44
CA VAL A 97 9.45 -10.93 -3.65
C VAL A 97 10.03 -11.40 -2.31
N SER A 98 10.04 -10.52 -1.32
CA SER A 98 10.46 -10.83 0.06
C SER A 98 9.68 -11.97 0.69
N ASN A 99 8.41 -12.17 0.30
CA ASN A 99 7.55 -13.20 0.87
C ASN A 99 7.94 -14.61 0.43
N PHE A 100 8.77 -14.72 -0.62
CA PHE A 100 9.26 -16.01 -1.15
C PHE A 100 10.71 -16.30 -0.76
N LEU A 101 11.37 -15.36 -0.08
CA LEU A 101 12.76 -15.51 0.37
C LEU A 101 12.79 -16.05 1.81
N PRO A 102 13.80 -16.87 2.18
CA PRO A 102 14.05 -17.19 3.58
C PRO A 102 14.36 -15.92 4.37
N GLU A 103 14.08 -15.89 5.68
CA GLU A 103 14.17 -14.68 6.52
C GLU A 103 15.48 -13.90 6.36
N GLN A 104 16.61 -14.61 6.30
CA GLN A 104 17.92 -13.97 6.08
C GLN A 104 17.98 -13.24 4.74
N GLY A 105 17.46 -13.86 3.66
CA GLY A 105 17.39 -13.27 2.34
C GLY A 105 16.39 -12.12 2.24
N ALA A 106 15.28 -12.20 2.97
CA ALA A 106 14.27 -11.14 3.00
C ALA A 106 14.84 -9.83 3.57
N SER A 107 15.61 -9.89 4.67
CA SER A 107 16.23 -8.71 5.28
C SER A 107 17.30 -8.04 4.41
N VAL A 108 18.11 -8.85 3.71
CA VAL A 108 19.13 -8.34 2.79
C VAL A 108 18.46 -7.71 1.56
N TRP A 109 17.44 -8.37 1.03
CA TRP A 109 16.67 -7.85 -0.09
C TRP A 109 15.98 -6.53 0.25
N SER A 110 15.33 -6.43 1.42
CA SER A 110 14.68 -5.19 1.85
C SER A 110 15.69 -4.06 2.00
N GLY A 111 16.82 -4.29 2.65
CA GLY A 111 17.87 -3.26 2.79
C GLY A 111 18.43 -2.77 1.45
N PHE A 112 18.67 -3.69 0.51
CA PHE A 112 19.10 -3.31 -0.84
C PHE A 112 18.03 -2.51 -1.57
N TYR A 113 16.78 -2.99 -1.54
CA TYR A 113 15.64 -2.34 -2.15
C TYR A 113 15.43 -0.92 -1.61
N ASP A 114 15.49 -0.76 -0.29
CA ASP A 114 15.36 0.52 0.41
C ASP A 114 16.47 1.50 0.04
N SER A 115 17.69 0.99 -0.15
CA SER A 115 18.81 1.81 -0.59
C SER A 115 18.61 2.33 -2.01
N VAL A 116 18.17 1.47 -2.94
CA VAL A 116 17.97 1.84 -4.35
C VAL A 116 16.78 2.78 -4.50
N THR A 117 15.65 2.43 -3.91
CA THR A 117 14.41 3.21 -4.02
C THR A 117 14.41 4.48 -3.16
N GLY A 118 15.18 4.50 -2.08
CA GLY A 118 15.33 5.68 -1.22
C GLY A 118 16.27 6.75 -1.78
N ALA A 119 17.23 6.39 -2.64
CA ALA A 119 18.22 7.35 -3.15
C ALA A 119 17.58 8.55 -3.88
N PRO A 120 16.64 8.38 -4.83
CA PRO A 120 15.97 9.51 -5.48
C PRO A 120 15.21 10.41 -4.48
N GLY A 121 14.51 9.81 -3.52
CA GLY A 121 13.78 10.56 -2.50
C GLY A 121 14.69 11.37 -1.59
N ARG A 122 15.85 10.82 -1.21
CA ARG A 122 16.87 11.55 -0.42
C ARG A 122 17.40 12.75 -1.20
N VAL A 123 17.66 12.60 -2.50
CA VAL A 123 18.10 13.71 -3.36
C VAL A 123 17.00 14.78 -3.48
N ALA A 124 15.75 14.38 -3.71
CA ALA A 124 14.62 15.31 -3.80
C ALA A 124 14.36 16.04 -2.48
N ALA A 125 14.44 15.34 -1.34
CA ALA A 125 14.30 15.92 -0.01
C ALA A 125 15.42 16.92 0.28
N ALA A 126 16.68 16.55 0.00
CA ALA A 126 17.83 17.43 0.17
C ALA A 126 17.73 18.68 -0.71
N ALA A 127 17.37 18.54 -1.99
CA ALA A 127 17.20 19.67 -2.90
C ALA A 127 16.07 20.62 -2.47
N ALA A 128 15.03 20.10 -1.82
CA ALA A 128 13.91 20.88 -1.31
C ALA A 128 14.12 21.41 0.12
N GLY A 129 15.26 21.12 0.76
CA GLY A 129 15.50 21.46 2.17
C GLY A 129 14.52 20.78 3.14
N LYS A 130 14.00 19.59 2.77
CA LYS A 130 13.08 18.80 3.58
C LYS A 130 13.77 17.56 4.12
N GLU A 131 13.27 17.06 5.24
CA GLU A 131 13.72 15.77 5.77
C GLU A 131 13.22 14.61 4.89
N PHE A 132 14.11 13.66 4.64
CA PHE A 132 13.77 12.42 3.95
C PHE A 132 12.77 11.62 4.79
N ARG A 133 11.68 11.19 4.16
CA ARG A 133 10.59 10.48 4.85
C ARG A 133 10.77 8.98 4.68
N THR A 134 11.17 8.29 5.76
CA THR A 134 11.19 6.82 5.79
C THR A 134 9.76 6.26 5.81
N PRO A 135 9.56 4.98 5.44
CA PRO A 135 8.24 4.36 5.46
C PRO A 135 7.54 4.49 6.82
N GLU A 136 8.28 4.29 7.91
CA GLU A 136 7.75 4.36 9.28
C GLU A 136 7.26 5.76 9.62
N LEU A 137 8.06 6.78 9.27
CA LEU A 137 7.78 8.19 9.56
C LEU A 137 6.64 8.72 8.66
N ALA A 138 6.53 8.19 7.44
CA ALA A 138 5.42 8.47 6.53
C ALA A 138 4.10 7.88 7.05
N GLU A 139 4.11 6.64 7.55
CA GLU A 139 2.94 5.99 8.14
C GLU A 139 2.47 6.68 9.42
N GLU A 140 3.41 7.08 10.29
CA GLU A 140 3.10 7.81 11.52
C GLU A 140 2.37 9.13 11.23
N LYS A 141 2.92 9.95 10.32
CA LYS A 141 2.29 11.23 9.92
C LYS A 141 0.93 11.06 9.26
N LEU A 142 0.77 10.01 8.45
CA LEU A 142 -0.53 9.69 7.86
C LEU A 142 -1.54 9.24 8.92
N ARG A 143 -1.12 8.40 9.87
CA ARG A 143 -1.97 7.95 10.98
C ARG A 143 -2.39 9.13 11.87
N GLU A 144 -1.49 10.06 12.16
CA GLU A 144 -1.80 11.28 12.91
C GLU A 144 -2.86 12.13 12.20
N LYS A 145 -2.75 12.31 10.87
CA LYS A 145 -3.74 13.06 10.09
C LYS A 145 -5.09 12.34 10.01
N LEU A 146 -5.08 11.01 9.94
CA LEU A 146 -6.30 10.19 9.96
C LEU A 146 -7.00 10.22 11.32
N SER A 147 -6.24 10.18 12.43
CA SER A 147 -6.82 10.25 13.78
C SER A 147 -7.33 11.64 14.14
N GLN A 148 -6.66 12.71 13.69
CA GLN A 148 -7.14 14.08 13.80
C GLN A 148 -8.48 14.29 13.06
N GLY A 149 -8.67 13.62 11.92
CA GLY A 149 -9.96 13.60 11.21
C GLY A 149 -11.05 12.79 11.92
N ALA A 150 -10.68 11.75 12.66
CA ALA A 150 -11.60 10.94 13.47
C ALA A 150 -11.97 11.61 14.81
N GLY A 151 -11.12 12.48 15.36
CA GLY A 151 -11.33 13.14 16.66
C GLY A 151 -12.35 14.30 16.65
N SER A 152 -12.75 14.80 15.48
CA SER A 152 -13.78 15.86 15.35
C SER A 152 -15.20 15.30 15.21
N LEU A 153 -15.42 14.03 15.57
CA LEU A 153 -16.74 13.42 15.51
C LEU A 153 -17.61 13.92 16.68
N PRO A 154 -18.87 14.32 16.42
CA PRO A 154 -19.80 14.59 17.53
C PRO A 154 -19.92 13.33 18.40
N PRO A 155 -20.12 13.49 19.71
CA PRO A 155 -20.22 12.36 20.63
C PRO A 155 -21.31 11.37 20.19
N GLU A 156 -21.10 10.08 20.47
CA GLU A 156 -21.98 8.97 20.05
C GLU A 156 -23.44 9.11 20.50
N ASP A 157 -23.71 10.00 21.45
CA ASP A 157 -25.03 10.28 22.02
C ASP A 157 -25.96 11.06 21.07
N VAL A 158 -25.48 11.59 19.95
CA VAL A 158 -26.31 12.31 18.95
C VAL A 158 -27.12 11.35 18.04
N TYR A 159 -26.87 10.04 18.09
CA TYR A 159 -27.49 9.06 17.18
C TYR A 159 -28.35 7.99 17.88
N GLN A 160 -28.77 8.22 19.13
CA GLN A 160 -29.84 7.43 19.76
C GLN A 160 -31.22 7.97 19.45
#